data_AF-A0AAW6KPH5-F1
#
_entry.id   AF-A0AAW6KPH5-F1
#
_cell.length_a   1.000
_cell.length_b   1.000
_cell.length_c   1.000
_cell.angle_alpha   90.00
_cell.angle_beta   90.00
_cell.angle_gamma   90.00
#
_symmetry.space_group_name_H-M   'P 1'
#
loop_
_entity.id
_entity.type
_entity.pdbx_description
1 polymer ?
#
loop_
_entity_poly.entity_id
_entity_poly.type
_entity_poly.pdbx_seq_one_letter_code
_entity_poly.pdbx_strand_id
1 'polypeptide(L)' 'MTETEQKELEEAKKFLRVDGDLEDDLILGFIASAKEYITSATGLKFPNNSARANLCVKAFVTHWYENRE' A
#
# COMPACT_ATOMS: atom_id res chain seq x y z
N MET A 1 2.41 14.90 1.66
CA MET A 1 1.53 13.79 2.04
C MET A 1 0.13 14.32 2.28
N THR A 2 -0.86 13.80 1.56
CA THR A 2 -2.29 14.09 1.74
C THR A 2 -2.85 13.33 2.93
N GLU A 3 -4.01 13.74 3.47
CA GLU A 3 -4.70 13.00 4.53
C GLU A 3 -5.02 11.55 4.14
N THR A 4 -5.29 11.32 2.84
CA THR A 4 -5.54 9.98 2.31
C THR A 4 -4.28 9.12 2.33
N GLU A 5 -3.15 9.65 1.88
CA GLU A 5 -1.86 8.94 1.91
C GLU A 5 -1.43 8.61 3.34
N GLN A 6 -1.60 9.55 4.29
CA GLN A 6 -1.32 9.28 5.71
C GLN A 6 -2.17 8.12 6.23
N LYS A 7 -3.47 8.12 5.94
CA LYS A 7 -4.37 7.05 6.38
C LYS A 7 -3.96 5.69 5.80
N GLU A 8 -3.64 5.65 4.51
CA GLU A 8 -3.22 4.41 3.84
C GLU A 8 -1.89 3.89 4.37
N LEU A 9 -0.95 4.79 4.65
CA LEU A 9 0.33 4.47 5.28
C LEU A 9 0.12 3.84 6.67
N GLU A 10 -0.67 4.47 7.53
CA GLU A 10 -0.96 3.93 8.86
C GLU A 10 -1.69 2.57 8.80
N GLU A 11 -2.60 2.40 7.85
CA GLU A 11 -3.26 1.12 7.61
C GLU A 11 -2.29 0.03 7.12
N ALA A 12 -1.32 0.38 6.28
CA ALA A 12 -0.29 -0.54 5.80
C ALA A 12 0.68 -0.90 6.91
N LYS A 13 1.19 0.07 7.68
CA LYS A 13 2.06 -0.15 8.85
C LYS A 13 1.42 -1.07 9.87
N LYS A 14 0.15 -0.82 10.19
CA LYS A 14 -0.63 -1.70 11.09
C LYS A 14 -0.75 -3.13 10.55
N PHE A 15 -0.89 -3.30 9.23
CA PHE A 15 -0.97 -4.60 8.60
C PHE A 15 0.38 -5.34 8.64
N LEU A 16 1.47 -4.63 8.38
CA LEU A 16 2.85 -5.13 8.42
C LEU A 16 3.40 -5.33 9.84
N ARG A 17 2.74 -4.75 10.86
CA ARG A 17 3.24 -4.67 12.25
C ARG A 17 4.56 -3.88 12.34
N VAL A 18 4.65 -2.80 11.58
CA VAL A 18 5.76 -1.84 11.63
C VAL A 18 5.41 -0.70 12.57
N ASP A 19 6.30 -0.45 13.53
CA ASP A 19 6.23 0.67 14.46
C ASP A 19 7.23 1.77 14.05
N GLY A 20 6.94 3.03 14.41
CA GLY A 20 7.79 4.18 14.05
C GLY A 20 7.57 4.66 12.62
N ASP A 21 8.45 5.54 12.14
CA ASP A 21 8.31 6.29 10.88
C ASP A 21 9.51 6.15 9.91
N LEU A 22 10.54 5.40 10.31
CA LEU A 22 11.78 5.25 9.54
C LEU A 22 11.58 4.70 8.12
N GLU A 23 10.53 3.92 7.91
CA GLU A 23 10.26 3.24 6.64
C GLU A 23 9.03 3.80 5.90
N ASP A 24 8.51 4.94 6.35
CA ASP A 24 7.26 5.50 5.81
C ASP A 24 7.35 5.78 4.31
N ASP A 25 8.44 6.41 3.86
CA ASP A 25 8.68 6.71 2.44
C ASP A 25 8.73 5.42 1.58
N LEU A 26 9.31 4.36 2.12
CA LEU A 26 9.43 3.08 1.42
C LEU A 26 8.09 2.36 1.34
N ILE A 27 7.31 2.37 2.42
CA ILE A 27 5.96 1.80 2.44
C ILE A 27 5.02 2.59 1.52
N LEU A 28 5.13 3.93 1.48
CA LEU A 28 4.40 4.79 0.54
C LEU A 28 4.75 4.44 -0.91
N GLY A 29 6.03 4.22 -1.22
CA GLY A 29 6.48 3.76 -2.53
C GLY A 29 5.80 2.46 -2.94
N PHE A 30 5.74 1.46 -2.05
CA PHE A 30 5.06 0.20 -2.33
C PHE A 30 3.55 0.36 -2.51
N ILE A 31 2.89 1.21 -1.72
CA ILE A 31 1.46 1.48 -1.89
C ILE A 31 1.19 2.04 -3.29
N ALA A 32 2.00 3.01 -3.73
CA ALA A 32 1.88 3.60 -5.06
C ALA A 32 2.10 2.55 -6.15
N SER A 33 3.19 1.77 -6.08
CA SER A 33 3.48 0.71 -7.05
C SER A 33 2.39 -0.37 -7.10
N ALA A 34 1.80 -0.73 -5.96
CA ALA A 34 0.74 -1.73 -5.89
C ALA A 34 -0.55 -1.24 -6.58
N LYS A 35 -0.91 0.04 -6.36
CA LYS A 35 -2.05 0.66 -7.04
C LYS A 35 -1.84 0.73 -8.54
N GLU A 36 -0.64 1.12 -9.00
CA GLU A 36 -0.29 1.15 -10.42
C GLU A 36 -0.36 -0.24 -11.06
N TYR A 37 0.17 -1.26 -10.38
CA TYR A 37 0.12 -2.64 -10.84
C TYR A 37 -1.32 -3.15 -10.97
N ILE A 38 -2.14 -2.96 -9.94
CA ILE A 38 -3.55 -3.36 -9.94
C ILE A 38 -4.32 -2.61 -11.04
N THR A 39 -4.07 -1.30 -11.19
CA THR A 39 -4.71 -0.49 -12.25
C THR A 39 -4.35 -1.04 -13.63
N SER A 40 -3.07 -1.36 -13.86
CA SER A 40 -2.59 -1.89 -15.12
C SER A 40 -3.15 -3.29 -15.43
N ALA A 41 -3.27 -4.15 -14.41
CA ALA A 41 -3.75 -5.52 -14.57
C ALA A 41 -5.27 -5.65 -14.70
N THR A 42 -6.04 -4.71 -14.13
CA THR A 42 -7.51 -4.86 -13.98
C THR A 42 -8.34 -3.70 -14.54
N GLY A 43 -7.71 -2.56 -14.85
CA GLY A 43 -8.40 -1.32 -15.20
C GLY A 43 -9.06 -0.60 -14.01
N LEU A 44 -8.98 -1.15 -12.79
CA LEU A 44 -9.53 -0.52 -11.59
C LEU A 44 -8.74 0.73 -11.22
N LYS A 45 -9.41 1.87 -11.03
CA LYS A 45 -8.77 3.13 -10.63
C LYS A 45 -8.81 3.32 -9.11
N PHE A 46 -7.81 4.02 -8.58
CA PHE A 46 -7.77 4.47 -7.17
C PHE A 46 -7.89 6.00 -7.09
N PRO A 47 -8.50 6.56 -6.04
CA PRO A 47 -9.17 5.86 -4.93
C PRO A 47 -10.46 5.14 -5.37
N ASN A 48 -10.84 4.09 -4.65
CA ASN A 48 -12.11 3.38 -4.85
C ASN A 48 -12.64 2.79 -3.53
N ASN A 49 -13.88 2.30 -3.55
CA ASN A 49 -14.56 1.73 -2.38
C ASN A 49 -14.50 0.19 -2.32
N SER A 50 -13.61 -0.45 -3.08
CA SER A 50 -13.50 -1.91 -3.12
C SER A 50 -12.61 -2.41 -1.98
N ALA A 51 -13.22 -3.03 -0.97
CA ALA A 51 -12.48 -3.67 0.11
C ALA A 51 -11.48 -4.73 -0.41
N ARG A 52 -11.83 -5.42 -1.50
CA ARG A 52 -10.94 -6.38 -2.17
C ARG A 52 -9.70 -5.70 -2.75
N ALA A 53 -9.87 -4.55 -3.40
CA ALA A 53 -8.75 -3.80 -3.97
C ALA A 53 -7.81 -3.30 -2.87
N ASN A 54 -8.37 -2.80 -1.76
CA ASN A 54 -7.59 -2.36 -0.60
C ASN A 54 -6.79 -3.52 0.02
N LEU A 55 -7.38 -4.72 0.10
CA LEU A 55 -6.67 -5.91 0.56
C LEU A 55 -5.57 -6.35 -0.42
N CYS A 56 -5.82 -6.28 -1.73
CA CYS A 56 -4.79 -6.58 -2.73
C CYS A 56 -3.59 -5.63 -2.61
N VAL A 57 -3.82 -4.32 -2.42
CA VAL A 57 -2.74 -3.35 -2.18
C VAL A 57 -1.89 -3.79 -0.97
N LYS A 58 -2.53 -4.12 0.16
CA LYS A 58 -1.82 -4.58 1.37
C LYS A 58 -1.06 -5.89 1.14
N ALA A 59 -1.60 -6.82 0.35
CA ALA A 59 -0.93 -8.07 0.00
C ALA A 59 0.35 -7.83 -0.82
N PHE A 60 0.30 -6.95 -1.83
CA PHE A 60 1.49 -6.57 -2.61
C PHE A 60 2.53 -5.86 -1.75
N VAL A 61 2.09 -4.88 -0.95
CA VAL A 61 2.98 -4.15 -0.02
C VAL A 61 3.67 -5.12 0.94
N THR A 62 2.94 -6.08 1.50
CA THR A 62 3.52 -7.11 2.40
C THR A 62 4.53 -7.97 1.67
N HIS A 63 4.19 -8.47 0.49
CA HIS A 63 5.11 -9.28 -0.30
C HIS A 63 6.41 -8.51 -0.60
N TRP A 64 6.32 -7.27 -1.10
CA TRP A 64 7.52 -6.49 -1.42
C TRP A 64 8.27 -5.99 -0.17
N TYR A 65 7.60 -5.79 0.95
CA TYR A 65 8.24 -5.45 2.23
C TYR A 65 9.04 -6.62 2.81
N GLU A 66 8.47 -7.82 2.78
CA GLU A 66 9.10 -9.03 3.32
C GLU A 66 10.20 -9.59 2.39
N ASN A 67 10.17 -9.28 1.09
CA ASN A 67 11.07 -9.86 0.08
C ASN A 67 12.02 -8.79 -0.53
N ARG A 68 12.67 -7.99 0.31
CA ARG A 68 13.60 -6.91 -0.11
C ARG A 68 15.05 -7.36 -0.34
N GLU A 69 15.31 -8.65 -0.21
CA GLU A 69 16.65 -9.27 -0.27
C GLU A 69 17.27 -9.25 -1.66
#